data_AF-A0A172Y5H5-F1
#
_entry.id   AF-A0A172Y5H5-F1
#
_cell.length_a   1.000
_cell.length_b   1.000
_cell.length_c   1.000
_cell.angle_alpha   90.00
_cell.angle_beta   90.00
_cell.angle_gamma   90.00
#
_symmetry.space_group_name_H-M   'P 1'
#
loop_
_entity.id
_entity.type
_entity.pdbx_description
1 polymer ?
#
loop_
_entity_poly.entity_id
_entity_poly.type
_entity_poly.pdbx_seq_one_letter_code
_entity_poly.pdbx_strand_id
1 'polypeptide(L)'
;MKAAAFAVVAALALSALPGAAAAMSVQEFLTSANRIPRNPTALLRSDTRRLMNEIGGAFKAVRDDQAAARAAGRRPATCIPEGKISLSAEQILARFNAIPAQRRNISVNQAVREWMGERYPCPA
;
A
#
# COMPACT_ATOMS: atom_id res chain seq x y z
N MET A 1 -44.13 -46.18 8.14
CA MET A 1 -44.58 -45.27 7.07
C MET A 1 -44.99 -43.95 7.69
N LYS A 2 -44.25 -42.87 7.41
CA LYS A 2 -44.70 -41.49 7.17
C LYS A 2 -43.51 -40.55 7.38
N ALA A 3 -43.00 -40.04 6.26
CA ALA A 3 -41.98 -39.02 6.19
C ALA A 3 -42.54 -37.68 6.67
N ALA A 4 -41.73 -36.90 7.38
CA ALA A 4 -41.98 -35.48 7.61
C ALA A 4 -40.67 -34.72 7.39
N ALA A 5 -40.53 -34.29 6.14
CA ALA A 5 -39.76 -33.17 5.61
C ALA A 5 -38.83 -32.43 6.58
N PHE A 6 -37.52 -32.63 6.40
CA PHE A 6 -36.51 -31.67 6.81
C PHE A 6 -36.68 -30.39 5.99
N ALA A 7 -37.32 -29.38 6.58
CA ALA A 7 -37.30 -28.02 6.07
C ALA A 7 -35.90 -27.44 6.33
N VAL A 8 -34.99 -27.65 5.38
CA VAL A 8 -33.70 -26.95 5.34
C VAL A 8 -33.99 -25.49 5.02
N VAL A 9 -34.11 -24.67 6.05
CA VAL A 9 -33.99 -23.21 5.91
C VAL A 9 -32.53 -22.95 5.57
N ALA A 10 -32.25 -22.86 4.26
CA ALA A 10 -30.97 -22.40 3.76
C ALA A 10 -30.79 -20.93 4.16
N ALA A 11 -30.16 -20.72 5.31
CA ALA A 11 -29.65 -19.43 5.70
C ALA A 11 -28.57 -19.04 4.69
N LEU A 12 -28.92 -18.17 3.74
CA LEU A 12 -27.98 -17.41 2.92
C LEU A 12 -27.19 -16.49 3.86
N ALA A 13 -26.16 -17.05 4.49
CA ALA A 13 -25.09 -16.27 5.07
C ALA A 13 -24.36 -15.58 3.91
N LEU A 14 -24.79 -14.35 3.58
CA LEU A 14 -23.95 -13.41 2.87
C LEU A 14 -22.74 -13.13 3.76
N SER A 15 -21.70 -13.93 3.58
CA SER A 15 -20.37 -13.63 4.07
C SER A 15 -19.98 -12.28 3.48
N ALA A 16 -20.05 -11.23 4.30
CA ALA A 16 -19.43 -9.95 4.01
C ALA A 16 -17.93 -10.21 3.88
N LEU A 17 -17.49 -10.49 2.65
CA LEU A 17 -16.08 -10.44 2.30
C LEU A 17 -15.63 -9.03 2.69
N PRO A 18 -14.65 -8.87 3.61
CA PRO A 18 -14.07 -7.57 3.84
C PRO A 18 -13.55 -7.12 2.49
N GLY A 19 -14.13 -6.05 1.94
CA GLY A 19 -13.68 -5.49 0.68
C GLY A 19 -12.20 -5.20 0.84
N ALA A 20 -11.35 -6.02 0.23
CA ALA A 20 -9.95 -5.70 0.09
C ALA A 20 -9.94 -4.39 -0.67
N ALA A 21 -9.73 -3.27 0.04
CA ALA A 21 -9.51 -1.98 -0.58
C ALA A 21 -8.43 -2.23 -1.63
N ALA A 22 -8.79 -2.13 -2.91
CA ALA A 22 -7.87 -2.45 -3.98
C ALA A 22 -6.63 -1.57 -3.79
N ALA A 23 -5.47 -2.20 -3.63
CA ALA A 23 -4.22 -1.48 -3.42
C ALA A 23 -4.00 -0.54 -4.61
N MET A 24 -3.81 0.75 -4.35
CA MET A 24 -3.65 1.75 -5.40
C MET A 24 -2.43 1.39 -6.26
N SER A 25 -2.60 1.37 -7.58
CA SER A 25 -1.46 1.18 -8.48
C SER A 25 -0.60 2.44 -8.56
N VAL A 26 0.68 2.30 -8.92
CA VAL A 26 1.55 3.45 -9.20
C VAL A 26 0.96 4.32 -10.32
N GLN A 27 0.37 3.70 -11.34
CA GLN A 27 -0.27 4.42 -12.45
C GLN A 27 -1.46 5.27 -11.97
N GLU A 28 -2.33 4.70 -11.12
CA GLU A 28 -3.46 5.44 -10.54
C GLU A 28 -2.98 6.58 -9.63
N PHE A 29 -1.94 6.32 -8.83
CA PHE A 29 -1.32 7.31 -7.96
C PHE A 29 -0.80 8.51 -8.77
N LEU A 30 0.01 8.26 -9.80
CA LEU A 30 0.57 9.31 -10.66
C LEU A 30 -0.52 10.08 -11.41
N THR A 31 -1.54 9.37 -11.90
CA THR A 31 -2.69 9.99 -12.59
C THR A 31 -3.46 10.92 -11.65
N SER A 32 -3.67 10.51 -10.40
CA SER A 32 -4.32 11.33 -9.38
C SER A 32 -3.45 12.51 -8.97
N ALA A 33 -2.15 12.30 -8.76
CA ALA A 33 -1.21 13.34 -8.37
C ALA A 33 -1.11 14.45 -9.42
N ASN A 34 -1.14 14.11 -10.71
CA ASN A 34 -1.09 15.08 -11.80
C ASN A 34 -2.31 16.01 -11.87
N ARG A 35 -3.42 15.66 -11.20
CA ARG A 35 -4.63 16.52 -11.13
C ARG A 35 -4.60 17.49 -9.95
N ILE A 36 -3.64 17.35 -9.03
CA ILE A 36 -3.55 18.18 -7.84
C ILE A 36 -2.90 19.51 -8.23
N PRO A 37 -3.56 20.66 -8.00
CA PRO A 37 -2.97 21.95 -8.31
C PRO A 37 -1.78 22.22 -7.37
N ARG A 38 -0.74 22.88 -7.89
CA ARG A 38 0.44 23.28 -7.11
C ARG A 38 0.17 24.58 -6.35
N ASN A 39 -0.77 24.56 -5.41
CA ASN A 39 -1.12 25.70 -4.58
C ASN A 39 -1.26 25.30 -3.09
N PRO A 40 -1.22 26.27 -2.16
CA PRO A 40 -1.30 25.97 -0.72
C PRO A 40 -2.58 25.24 -0.28
N THR A 41 -3.67 25.37 -1.05
CA THR A 41 -4.95 24.71 -0.73
C THR A 41 -5.01 23.25 -1.20
N ALA A 42 -3.97 22.75 -1.88
CA ALA A 42 -3.89 21.36 -2.32
C ALA A 42 -4.09 20.36 -1.19
N LEU A 43 -3.56 20.63 0.01
CA LEU A 43 -3.68 19.75 1.19
C LEU A 43 -5.12 19.60 1.68
N LEU A 44 -5.99 20.56 1.37
CA LEU A 44 -7.41 20.54 1.73
C LEU A 44 -8.24 19.62 0.83
N ARG A 45 -7.68 19.16 -0.30
CA ARG A 45 -8.38 18.28 -1.24
C ARG A 45 -8.39 16.83 -0.73
N SER A 46 -9.51 16.15 -0.93
CA SER A 46 -9.67 14.73 -0.58
C SER A 46 -8.62 13.86 -1.26
N ASP A 47 -8.36 14.10 -2.54
CA ASP A 47 -7.41 13.30 -3.33
C ASP A 47 -6.00 13.41 -2.77
N THR A 48 -5.57 14.62 -2.40
CA THR A 48 -4.25 14.83 -1.77
C THR A 48 -4.13 14.03 -0.48
N ARG A 49 -5.14 14.09 0.39
CA ARG A 49 -5.14 13.29 1.64
C ARG A 49 -5.15 11.79 1.36
N ARG A 50 -5.92 11.34 0.35
CA ARG A 50 -5.92 9.93 -0.07
C ARG A 50 -4.53 9.48 -0.51
N LEU A 51 -3.83 10.26 -1.32
CA LEU A 51 -2.46 9.94 -1.77
C LEU A 51 -1.46 9.94 -0.61
N MET A 52 -1.57 10.90 0.32
CA MET A 52 -0.72 10.92 1.51
C MET A 52 -0.95 9.70 2.41
N ASN A 53 -2.21 9.29 2.58
CA ASN A 53 -2.56 8.09 3.35
C ASN A 53 -2.05 6.82 2.68
N GLU A 54 -2.15 6.72 1.35
CA GLU A 54 -1.64 5.57 0.59
C GLU A 54 -0.12 5.42 0.77
N ILE A 55 0.61 6.52 0.63
CA ILE A 55 2.07 6.53 0.82
C ILE A 55 2.44 6.25 2.27
N GLY A 56 1.77 6.89 3.22
CA GLY A 56 2.00 6.67 4.65
C GLY A 56 1.76 5.21 5.05
N GLY A 57 0.68 4.61 4.54
CA GLY A 57 0.36 3.19 4.71
C GLY A 57 1.42 2.28 4.10
N ALA A 58 1.92 2.59 2.90
CA ALA A 58 2.98 1.83 2.26
C ALA A 58 4.30 1.85 3.04
N PHE A 59 4.75 3.01 3.52
CA PHE A 59 5.94 3.11 4.37
C PHE A 59 5.77 2.37 5.70
N LYS A 60 4.59 2.51 6.32
CA LYS A 60 4.25 1.76 7.53
C LYS A 60 4.31 0.25 7.29
N ALA A 61 3.75 -0.24 6.18
CA ALA A 61 3.78 -1.66 5.85
C ALA A 61 5.22 -2.19 5.71
N VAL A 62 6.13 -1.45 5.08
CA VAL A 62 7.55 -1.86 5.00
C VAL A 62 8.20 -1.95 6.38
N ARG A 63 7.90 -1.00 7.28
CA ARG A 63 8.40 -1.03 8.66
C ARG A 63 7.82 -2.21 9.44
N ASP A 64 6.53 -2.48 9.29
CA ASP A 64 5.84 -3.60 9.92
C ASP A 64 6.41 -4.94 9.40
N ASP A 65 6.66 -5.07 8.09
CA ASP A 65 7.33 -6.23 7.47
C ASP A 65 8.74 -6.44 8.04
N GLN A 66 9.52 -5.35 8.19
CA GLN A 66 10.85 -5.40 8.80
C GLN A 66 10.78 -5.85 10.27
N ALA A 67 9.85 -5.32 11.05
CA ALA A 67 9.67 -5.69 12.45
C ALA A 67 9.23 -7.15 12.59
N ALA A 68 8.28 -7.59 11.76
CA ALA A 68 7.81 -8.98 11.74
C ALA A 68 8.91 -9.97 11.36
N ALA A 69 9.77 -9.62 10.39
CA ALA A 69 10.93 -10.45 10.05
C ALA A 69 11.91 -10.58 11.22
N ARG A 70 12.24 -9.46 11.90
CA ARG A 70 13.12 -9.45 13.09
C ARG A 70 12.53 -10.27 14.23
N ALA A 71 11.25 -10.10 14.54
CA ALA A 71 10.57 -10.85 15.59
C ALA A 71 10.54 -12.36 15.30
N ALA A 72 10.46 -12.74 14.02
CA ALA A 72 10.54 -14.12 13.57
C ALA A 72 11.98 -14.68 13.48
N GLY A 73 13.01 -13.91 13.89
CA GLY A 73 14.42 -14.32 13.77
C GLY A 73 14.91 -14.45 12.32
N ARG A 74 14.20 -13.87 11.34
CA ARG A 74 14.55 -13.91 9.92
C ARG A 74 15.25 -12.61 9.50
N ARG A 75 16.09 -12.69 8.46
CA ARG A 75 16.65 -11.49 7.83
C ARG A 75 15.54 -10.67 7.17
N PRO A 76 15.35 -9.39 7.54
CA PRO A 76 14.39 -8.51 6.88
C PRO A 76 14.72 -8.26 5.40
N ALA A 77 13.71 -7.91 4.60
CA ALA A 77 13.93 -7.47 3.22
C ALA A 77 14.58 -6.07 3.13
N THR A 78 14.36 -5.24 4.15
CA THR A 78 14.90 -3.87 4.25
C THR A 78 15.51 -3.66 5.64
N CYS A 79 16.61 -2.90 5.71
CA CYS A 79 17.27 -2.56 6.97
C CYS A 79 17.21 -1.06 7.23
N ILE A 80 15.98 -0.56 7.36
CA ILE A 80 15.72 0.84 7.58
C ILE A 80 16.08 1.21 9.03
N PRO A 81 16.91 2.26 9.27
CA PRO A 81 17.29 2.69 10.61
C PRO A 81 16.08 3.20 11.40
N GLU A 82 16.16 3.13 12.72
CA GLU A 82 15.15 3.71 13.61
C GLU A 82 15.04 5.24 13.40
N GLY A 83 13.84 5.77 13.59
CA GLY A 83 13.55 7.20 13.42
C GLY A 83 12.82 7.56 12.12
N LYS A 84 12.61 8.87 11.95
CA LYS A 84 11.81 9.41 10.84
C LYS A 84 12.62 9.42 9.55
N ILE A 85 12.07 8.82 8.50
CA ILE A 85 12.50 9.09 7.13
C ILE A 85 11.66 10.24 6.60
N SER A 86 12.30 11.35 6.29
CA SER A 86 11.65 12.47 5.60
C SER A 86 11.84 12.31 4.10
N LEU A 87 10.76 12.01 3.37
CA LEU A 87 10.74 12.03 1.92
C LEU A 87 9.75 13.09 1.45
N SER A 88 10.19 13.94 0.54
CA SER A 88 9.32 14.98 -0.04
C SER A 88 8.37 14.37 -1.08
N ALA A 89 7.27 15.07 -1.36
CA ALA A 89 6.34 14.67 -2.40
C ALA A 89 7.03 14.57 -3.78
N GLU A 90 7.99 15.46 -4.06
CA GLU A 90 8.79 15.46 -5.28
C GLU A 90 9.66 14.20 -5.37
N GLN A 91 10.27 13.75 -4.27
CA GLN A 91 11.07 12.53 -4.25
C GLN A 91 10.21 11.29 -4.52
N ILE A 92 9.00 11.23 -3.95
CA ILE A 92 8.04 10.15 -4.19
C ILE A 92 7.62 10.14 -5.67
N LEU A 93 7.22 11.30 -6.20
CA LEU A 93 6.81 11.43 -7.60
C LEU A 93 7.97 11.10 -8.55
N ALA A 94 9.19 11.52 -8.24
CA ALA A 94 10.38 11.20 -9.03
C ALA A 94 10.63 9.69 -9.05
N ARG A 95 10.55 9.01 -7.89
CA ARG A 95 10.71 7.55 -7.82
C ARG A 95 9.67 6.82 -8.64
N PHE A 96 8.40 7.22 -8.55
CA PHE A 96 7.31 6.56 -9.26
C PHE A 96 7.34 6.84 -10.76
N ASN A 97 7.73 8.05 -11.18
CA ASN A 97 7.94 8.35 -12.60
C ASN A 97 9.13 7.60 -13.20
N ALA A 98 10.16 7.27 -12.40
CA ALA A 98 11.28 6.45 -12.85
C ALA A 98 10.91 4.97 -13.11
N ILE A 99 9.75 4.51 -12.63
CA ILE A 99 9.25 3.16 -12.96
C ILE A 99 8.79 3.15 -14.43
N PRO A 100 9.26 2.22 -15.28
CA PRO A 100 8.80 2.11 -16.67
C PRO A 100 7.28 1.95 -16.75
N ALA A 101 6.64 2.60 -17.73
CA ALA A 101 5.17 2.65 -17.83
C ALA A 101 4.52 1.25 -17.80
N GLN A 102 5.16 0.26 -18.44
CA GLN A 102 4.70 -1.12 -18.51
C GLN A 102 4.70 -1.83 -17.14
N ARG A 103 5.46 -1.31 -16.16
CA ARG A 103 5.54 -1.83 -14.78
C ARG A 103 4.73 -1.01 -13.78
N ARG A 104 4.07 0.09 -14.18
CA ARG A 104 3.32 0.96 -13.25
C ARG A 104 1.98 0.38 -12.78
N ASN A 105 1.65 -0.82 -13.21
CA ASN A 105 0.51 -1.61 -12.71
C ASN A 105 0.76 -2.23 -11.33
N ILE A 106 2.00 -2.22 -10.82
CA ILE A 106 2.29 -2.65 -9.44
C ILE A 106 1.64 -1.69 -8.42
N SER A 107 1.35 -2.22 -7.23
CA SER A 107 0.81 -1.41 -6.14
C SER A 107 1.83 -0.41 -5.61
N VAL A 108 1.34 0.68 -5.02
CA VAL A 108 2.17 1.68 -4.32
C VAL A 108 2.97 1.01 -3.20
N ASN A 109 2.37 0.10 -2.44
CA ASN A 109 3.06 -0.68 -1.41
C ASN A 109 4.27 -1.46 -1.99
N GLN A 110 4.06 -2.21 -3.07
CA GLN A 110 5.13 -2.97 -3.70
C GLN A 110 6.25 -2.05 -4.22
N ALA A 111 5.90 -0.94 -4.86
CA ALA A 111 6.88 0.04 -5.33
C ALA A 111 7.71 0.65 -4.19
N VAL A 112 7.07 0.97 -3.05
CA VAL A 112 7.76 1.49 -1.86
C VAL A 112 8.65 0.42 -1.23
N ARG A 113 8.21 -0.84 -1.17
CA ARG A 113 9.03 -1.96 -0.69
C ARG A 113 10.30 -2.13 -1.53
N GLU A 114 10.17 -2.16 -2.85
CA GLU A 114 11.31 -2.21 -3.78
C GLU A 114 12.24 -1.01 -3.57
N TRP A 115 11.69 0.20 -3.50
CA TRP A 115 12.48 1.41 -3.27
C TRP A 115 13.23 1.40 -1.95
N MET A 116 12.61 0.96 -0.87
CA MET A 116 13.25 0.90 0.45
C MET A 116 14.29 -0.22 0.53
N GLY A 117 14.10 -1.33 -0.18
CA GLY A 117 15.11 -2.39 -0.31
C GLY A 117 16.37 -1.90 -1.03
N GLU A 118 16.20 -1.11 -2.10
CA GLU A 118 17.33 -0.47 -2.80
C GLU A 118 18.02 0.59 -1.95
N ARG A 119 17.25 1.41 -1.24
CA ARG A 119 17.77 2.55 -0.46
C ARG A 119 18.39 2.12 0.87
N TYR A 120 17.89 1.06 1.48
CA TYR A 120 18.31 0.53 2.78
C TYR A 120 18.53 -0.98 2.71
N PRO A 121 19.50 -1.45 1.90
CA PRO A 121 19.79 -2.87 1.81
C PRO A 121 20.26 -3.41 3.16
N CYS A 122 19.85 -4.63 3.50
CA CYS A 122 20.41 -5.32 4.64
C CYS A 122 21.84 -5.79 4.33
N PRO A 123 22.78 -5.66 5.28
CA PRO A 123 24.10 -6.23 5.14
C PRO A 123 23.99 -7.75 4.90
N ALA A 124 24.97 -8.28 4.17
CA ALA A 124 25.09 -9.71 3.88
C ALA A 124 25.49 -10.49 5.13
#